data_AF-A0AAU3R5S6-F1
#
_entry.id   AF-A0AAU3R5S6-F1
#
_cell.length_a   1.000
_cell.length_b   1.000
_cell.length_c   1.000
_cell.angle_alpha   90.00
_cell.angle_beta   90.00
_cell.angle_gamma   90.00
#
_symmetry.space_group_name_H-M   'P 1'
#
loop_
_entity.id
_entity.type
_entity.pdbx_description
1 polymer ?
#
loop_
_entity_poly.entity_id
_entity_poly.type
_entity_poly.pdbx_seq_one_letter_code
_entity_poly.pdbx_strand_id
1 'polypeptide(L)'
;MGGPLLWPEDEAWPACTRPHQDLGMGMPSSAPVPMVPVVQIFHADVPSGGVVPFPLGRDVLQVLWCPFNHLSPASPWPVVLWRDSASVRAVLPTPAADPEADDWHVPAPCVVHPERVTEYPSWDLPEDLTDKWQEDFHRLEEAAPLLSYATHLAEAPGTKLGGYPSWFTAPGDTDCKQCGRPMDHLLTVTSHESDGASWRTWLPAEDRDEDGRRAVPLDPTGLDLGSGGAVYVFECRSCPNRPFTHWYDSS
;
A
#
# COMPACT_ATOMS: atom_id res chain seq x y z
N MET A 1 -6.18 -5.49 -7.85
CA MET A 1 -6.38 -4.07 -7.47
C MET A 1 -7.66 -3.54 -8.12
N GLY A 2 -8.24 -2.44 -7.63
CA GLY A 2 -9.36 -1.74 -8.30
C GLY A 2 -10.72 -2.45 -8.29
N GLY A 3 -10.82 -3.62 -7.68
CA GLY A 3 -12.05 -4.41 -7.63
C GLY A 3 -12.35 -5.20 -8.92
N PRO A 4 -13.55 -5.79 -9.03
CA PRO A 4 -14.62 -5.81 -8.03
C PRO A 4 -14.20 -6.56 -6.74
N LEU A 5 -14.86 -6.25 -5.64
CA LEU A 5 -14.61 -6.91 -4.34
C LEU A 5 -15.62 -8.03 -4.08
N LEU A 6 -15.21 -9.01 -3.28
CA LEU A 6 -16.08 -10.00 -2.65
C LEU A 6 -16.87 -9.32 -1.51
N TRP A 7 -17.86 -8.52 -1.88
CA TRP A 7 -18.70 -7.76 -0.94
C TRP A 7 -20.06 -8.45 -0.75
N PRO A 8 -20.54 -8.74 0.47
CA PRO A 8 -21.84 -9.35 0.68
C PRO A 8 -23.00 -8.44 0.28
N GLU A 9 -24.04 -9.00 -0.33
CA GLU A 9 -25.27 -8.26 -0.68
C GLU A 9 -26.03 -7.71 0.53
N ASP A 10 -25.87 -8.33 1.71
CA ASP A 10 -26.54 -7.96 2.96
C ASP A 10 -25.74 -6.95 3.79
N GLU A 11 -24.55 -6.57 3.35
CA GLU A 11 -23.70 -5.56 4.00
C GLU A 11 -23.70 -4.25 3.20
N ALA A 12 -24.02 -3.14 3.86
CA ALA A 12 -23.99 -1.82 3.23
C ALA A 12 -22.57 -1.49 2.76
N TRP A 13 -22.44 -0.95 1.54
CA TRP A 13 -21.15 -0.51 1.02
C TRP A 13 -20.57 0.62 1.88
N PRO A 14 -19.26 0.61 2.20
CA PRO A 14 -18.67 1.63 3.06
C PRO A 14 -18.70 3.00 2.39
N ALA A 15 -19.02 4.02 3.18
CA ALA A 15 -19.05 5.39 2.70
C ALA A 15 -18.33 6.34 3.68
N CYS A 16 -17.60 7.30 3.14
CA CYS A 16 -16.85 8.29 3.89
C CYS A 16 -17.74 9.48 4.29
N THR A 17 -17.72 9.82 5.58
CA THR A 17 -18.39 11.00 6.15
C THR A 17 -17.39 11.99 6.75
N ARG A 18 -16.09 11.75 6.58
CA ARG A 18 -15.03 12.60 7.14
C ARG A 18 -14.98 13.93 6.40
N PRO A 19 -14.51 15.01 7.06
CA PRO A 19 -14.25 16.28 6.37
C PRO A 19 -13.21 16.08 5.27
N HIS A 20 -13.56 16.49 4.05
CA HIS A 20 -12.66 16.52 2.90
C HIS A 20 -11.96 17.87 2.82
N GLN A 21 -10.82 17.91 2.17
CA GLN A 21 -10.09 19.15 1.93
C GLN A 21 -9.78 19.32 0.45
N ASP A 22 -10.07 20.51 -0.05
CA ASP A 22 -9.68 20.91 -1.39
C ASP A 22 -8.19 21.19 -1.41
N LEU A 23 -7.42 20.22 -1.88
CA LEU A 23 -5.99 20.33 -2.14
C LEU A 23 -5.70 20.53 -3.64
N GLY A 24 -6.66 21.08 -4.39
CA GLY A 24 -6.58 21.20 -5.85
C GLY A 24 -6.92 19.91 -6.61
N MET A 25 -7.41 18.90 -5.90
CA MET A 25 -7.72 17.54 -6.39
C MET A 25 -9.24 17.27 -6.36
N GLY A 26 -10.04 18.33 -6.35
CA GLY A 26 -11.50 18.25 -6.27
C GLY A 26 -12.06 18.06 -4.85
N MET A 27 -13.37 18.21 -4.76
CA MET A 27 -14.17 18.03 -3.55
C MET A 27 -15.47 17.32 -3.91
N PRO A 28 -15.99 16.44 -3.04
CA PRO A 28 -17.23 15.77 -3.32
C PRO A 28 -18.39 16.77 -3.31
N SER A 29 -19.31 16.63 -4.26
CA SER A 29 -20.52 17.47 -4.31
C SER A 29 -21.54 17.12 -3.22
N SER A 30 -21.46 15.91 -2.65
CA SER A 30 -22.33 15.43 -1.58
C SER A 30 -21.63 14.43 -0.66
N ALA A 31 -22.14 14.28 0.57
CA ALA A 31 -21.71 13.25 1.51
C ALA A 31 -22.93 12.43 1.94
N PRO A 32 -22.77 11.12 2.22
CA PRO A 32 -21.52 10.36 2.30
C PRO A 32 -20.97 9.93 0.92
N VAL A 33 -19.64 9.86 0.79
CA VAL A 33 -18.95 9.46 -0.45
C VAL A 33 -18.76 7.94 -0.48
N PRO A 34 -19.18 7.20 -1.53
CA PRO A 34 -18.92 5.77 -1.62
C PRO A 34 -17.41 5.50 -1.70
N MET A 35 -16.92 4.57 -0.89
CA MET A 35 -15.49 4.21 -0.95
C MET A 35 -15.19 3.42 -2.22
N VAL A 36 -14.03 3.66 -2.83
CA VAL A 36 -13.59 2.90 -4.01
C VAL A 36 -12.75 1.69 -3.58
N PRO A 37 -12.84 0.57 -4.31
CA PRO A 37 -12.01 -0.59 -4.03
C PRO A 37 -10.53 -0.32 -4.36
N VAL A 38 -9.62 -0.67 -3.45
CA VAL A 38 -8.18 -0.50 -3.67
C VAL A 38 -7.53 -1.85 -3.91
N VAL A 39 -7.59 -2.74 -2.93
CA VAL A 39 -7.01 -4.08 -3.03
C VAL A 39 -7.88 -5.12 -2.33
N GLN A 40 -7.88 -6.32 -2.90
CA GLN A 40 -8.38 -7.54 -2.27
C GLN A 40 -7.33 -8.62 -2.39
N ILE A 41 -7.00 -9.28 -1.29
CA ILE A 41 -6.01 -10.34 -1.23
C ILE A 41 -6.63 -11.54 -0.54
N PHE A 42 -6.68 -12.68 -1.23
CA PHE A 42 -7.01 -13.95 -0.62
C PHE A 42 -5.76 -14.56 0.00
N HIS A 43 -5.91 -15.18 1.17
CA HIS A 43 -4.83 -15.90 1.84
C HIS A 43 -4.24 -17.00 0.95
N ALA A 44 -5.05 -17.62 0.09
CA ALA A 44 -4.61 -18.64 -0.86
C ALA A 44 -3.67 -18.12 -1.96
N ASP A 45 -3.72 -16.81 -2.26
CA ASP A 45 -2.89 -16.17 -3.27
C ASP A 45 -1.58 -15.62 -2.68
N VAL A 46 -1.42 -15.63 -1.36
CA VAL A 46 -0.19 -15.20 -0.68
C VAL A 46 0.84 -16.34 -0.70
N PRO A 47 2.09 -16.10 -1.12
CA PRO A 47 3.13 -17.12 -1.15
C PRO A 47 3.28 -17.86 0.20
N SER A 48 3.49 -19.17 0.12
CA SER A 48 3.58 -20.05 1.30
C SER A 48 4.67 -19.60 2.28
N GLY A 49 4.38 -19.72 3.58
CA GLY A 49 5.27 -19.28 4.66
C GLY A 49 4.86 -17.96 5.31
N GLY A 50 3.82 -17.29 4.79
CA GLY A 50 3.14 -16.15 5.39
C GLY A 50 3.97 -14.87 5.42
N VAL A 51 3.48 -13.80 4.80
CA VAL A 51 4.13 -12.47 4.87
C VAL A 51 3.50 -11.62 5.97
N VAL A 52 2.18 -11.70 6.13
CA VAL A 52 1.42 -11.08 7.21
C VAL A 52 0.46 -12.09 7.83
N PRO A 53 0.20 -12.04 9.15
CA PRO A 53 -0.75 -12.95 9.79
C PRO A 53 -2.18 -12.52 9.49
N PHE A 54 -2.96 -13.42 8.89
CA PHE A 54 -4.41 -13.24 8.74
C PHE A 54 -5.11 -13.52 10.08
N PRO A 55 -6.15 -12.76 10.47
CA PRO A 55 -6.90 -13.04 11.69
C PRO A 55 -7.55 -14.43 11.66
N LEU A 56 -7.75 -15.03 12.82
CA LEU A 56 -8.42 -16.33 12.92
C LEU A 56 -9.79 -16.30 12.25
N GLY A 57 -10.05 -17.27 11.36
CA GLY A 57 -11.31 -17.40 10.63
C GLY A 57 -11.52 -16.32 9.57
N ARG A 58 -10.48 -15.61 9.15
CA ARG A 58 -10.50 -14.67 8.02
C ARG A 58 -9.45 -15.09 7.01
N ASP A 59 -9.82 -15.11 5.74
CA ASP A 59 -8.99 -15.52 4.62
C ASP A 59 -8.97 -14.49 3.49
N VAL A 60 -9.62 -13.33 3.67
CA VAL A 60 -9.59 -12.21 2.74
C VAL A 60 -9.23 -10.91 3.46
N LEU A 61 -8.26 -10.19 2.93
CA LEU A 61 -8.00 -8.78 3.22
C LEU A 61 -8.65 -7.92 2.14
N GLN A 62 -9.44 -6.92 2.54
CA GLN A 62 -10.02 -5.91 1.65
C GLN A 62 -9.61 -4.53 2.16
N VAL A 63 -9.08 -3.70 1.27
CA VAL A 63 -8.86 -2.28 1.53
C VAL A 63 -9.64 -1.48 0.51
N LEU A 64 -10.44 -0.55 1.02
CA LEU A 64 -11.14 0.48 0.26
C LEU A 64 -10.62 1.83 0.73
N TRP A 65 -10.83 2.90 -0.02
CA TRP A 65 -10.62 4.24 0.51
C TRP A 65 -11.64 5.26 0.01
N CYS A 66 -11.71 6.40 0.70
CA CYS A 66 -12.29 7.61 0.13
C CYS A 66 -11.38 8.09 -1.02
N PRO A 67 -11.89 8.34 -2.24
CA PRO A 67 -11.07 8.81 -3.35
C PRO A 67 -10.74 10.32 -3.28
N PHE A 68 -11.18 11.03 -2.24
CA PHE A 68 -10.86 12.44 -2.02
C PHE A 68 -9.82 12.63 -0.91
N ASN A 69 -9.14 13.77 -0.95
CA ASN A 69 -8.14 14.13 0.06
C ASN A 69 -8.76 14.60 1.38
N HIS A 70 -8.03 14.31 2.45
CA HIS A 70 -8.34 14.72 3.81
C HIS A 70 -7.21 15.60 4.38
N LEU A 71 -7.41 16.18 5.57
CA LEU A 71 -6.46 17.15 6.16
C LEU A 71 -5.20 16.53 6.78
N SER A 72 -5.31 15.34 7.38
CA SER A 72 -4.21 14.74 8.13
C SER A 72 -4.40 13.23 8.30
N PRO A 73 -3.61 12.39 7.59
CA PRO A 73 -2.67 12.80 6.55
C PRO A 73 -3.39 13.35 5.29
N ALA A 74 -2.66 14.06 4.44
CA ALA A 74 -3.15 14.69 3.22
C ALA A 74 -3.42 13.67 2.10
N SER A 75 -4.35 12.73 2.32
CA SER A 75 -4.44 11.51 1.51
C SER A 75 -5.88 11.02 1.30
N PRO A 76 -6.08 10.07 0.35
CA PRO A 76 -7.19 9.14 0.41
C PRO A 76 -7.32 8.50 1.79
N TRP A 77 -8.54 8.29 2.26
CA TRP A 77 -8.77 7.74 3.60
C TRP A 77 -9.13 6.25 3.54
N PRO A 78 -8.24 5.33 3.94
CA PRO A 78 -8.49 3.90 3.84
C PRO A 78 -9.41 3.37 4.93
N VAL A 79 -10.07 2.26 4.59
CA VAL A 79 -10.72 1.33 5.52
C VAL A 79 -10.19 -0.07 5.24
N VAL A 80 -9.81 -0.75 6.31
CA VAL A 80 -9.30 -2.12 6.28
C VAL A 80 -10.37 -3.07 6.81
N LEU A 81 -10.70 -4.09 6.03
CA LEU A 81 -11.65 -5.13 6.37
C LEU A 81 -11.00 -6.50 6.20
N TRP A 82 -11.17 -7.34 7.21
CA TRP A 82 -10.84 -8.76 7.16
C TRP A 82 -12.12 -9.54 6.98
N ARG A 83 -12.17 -10.54 6.10
CA ARG A 83 -13.39 -11.28 5.79
C ARG A 83 -13.14 -12.79 5.72
N ASP A 84 -14.19 -13.55 6.02
CA ASP A 84 -14.31 -14.97 5.71
C ASP A 84 -14.99 -15.10 4.34
N SER A 85 -14.26 -15.55 3.33
CA SER A 85 -14.77 -15.72 1.97
C SER A 85 -15.97 -16.67 1.91
N ALA A 86 -15.98 -17.72 2.75
CA ALA A 86 -17.04 -18.71 2.78
C ALA A 86 -18.35 -18.17 3.36
N SER A 87 -18.31 -17.05 4.07
CA SER A 87 -19.51 -16.37 4.57
C SER A 87 -20.28 -15.62 3.48
N VAL A 88 -19.62 -15.26 2.36
CA VAL A 88 -20.24 -14.49 1.28
C VAL A 88 -20.95 -15.41 0.30
N ARG A 89 -22.28 -15.39 0.32
CA ARG A 89 -23.11 -16.25 -0.55
C ARG A 89 -23.54 -15.57 -1.85
N ALA A 90 -23.74 -14.26 -1.79
CA ALA A 90 -24.14 -13.43 -2.91
C ALA A 90 -23.38 -12.10 -2.81
N VAL A 91 -22.97 -11.60 -3.98
CA VAL A 91 -22.04 -10.47 -4.07
C VAL A 91 -22.78 -9.21 -4.48
N LEU A 92 -22.66 -8.16 -3.67
CA LEU A 92 -23.09 -6.81 -4.04
C LEU A 92 -22.18 -6.28 -5.15
N PRO A 93 -22.74 -5.78 -6.28
CA PRO A 93 -21.94 -5.08 -7.28
C PRO A 93 -21.24 -3.86 -6.69
N THR A 94 -19.98 -3.67 -7.04
CA THR A 94 -19.23 -2.46 -6.68
C THR A 94 -19.95 -1.22 -7.22
N PRO A 95 -20.30 -0.24 -6.37
CA PRO A 95 -20.86 1.03 -6.82
C PRO A 95 -19.88 1.77 -7.74
N ALA A 96 -20.42 2.61 -8.63
CA ALA A 96 -19.58 3.55 -9.36
C ALA A 96 -18.87 4.49 -8.39
N ALA A 97 -17.64 4.88 -8.73
CA ALA A 97 -16.95 5.96 -8.03
C ALA A 97 -17.77 7.25 -8.14
N ASP A 98 -17.58 8.13 -7.16
CA ASP A 98 -18.14 9.48 -7.21
C ASP A 98 -17.65 10.20 -8.48
N PRO A 99 -18.52 10.84 -9.27
CA PRO A 99 -18.14 11.46 -10.54
C PRO A 99 -17.23 12.69 -10.38
N GLU A 100 -17.15 13.27 -9.18
CA GLU A 100 -16.21 14.35 -8.87
C GLU A 100 -14.88 13.82 -8.32
N ALA A 101 -14.74 12.51 -8.10
CA ALA A 101 -13.48 11.91 -7.70
C ALA A 101 -12.46 12.02 -8.82
N ASP A 102 -11.21 12.34 -8.46
CA ASP A 102 -10.11 12.26 -9.40
C ASP A 102 -9.81 10.80 -9.73
N ASP A 103 -9.74 10.48 -11.03
CA ASP A 103 -9.43 9.14 -11.51
C ASP A 103 -8.09 8.65 -10.97
N TRP A 104 -7.18 9.56 -10.62
CA TRP A 104 -5.87 9.28 -10.04
C TRP A 104 -5.92 8.59 -8.66
N HIS A 105 -7.01 8.73 -7.91
CA HIS A 105 -7.22 8.00 -6.66
C HIS A 105 -8.09 6.75 -6.83
N VAL A 106 -8.46 6.40 -8.06
CA VAL A 106 -9.31 5.24 -8.35
C VAL A 106 -8.50 4.23 -9.16
N PRO A 107 -7.99 3.15 -8.53
CA PRO A 107 -7.15 2.21 -9.24
C PRO A 107 -7.93 1.48 -10.33
N ALA A 108 -7.35 1.39 -11.52
CA ALA A 108 -7.84 0.56 -12.60
C ALA A 108 -7.93 -0.92 -12.14
N PRO A 109 -9.06 -1.61 -12.39
CA PRO A 109 -9.19 -3.03 -12.08
C PRO A 109 -8.12 -3.88 -12.76
N CYS A 110 -7.35 -4.62 -11.97
CA CYS A 110 -6.35 -5.56 -12.47
C CYS A 110 -6.14 -6.75 -11.53
N VAL A 111 -5.68 -7.87 -12.10
CA VAL A 111 -5.22 -9.03 -11.32
C VAL A 111 -3.78 -8.77 -10.89
N VAL A 112 -3.45 -9.17 -9.65
CA VAL A 112 -2.09 -9.10 -9.12
C VAL A 112 -1.45 -10.48 -9.16
N HIS A 113 -0.13 -10.51 -9.33
CA HIS A 113 0.68 -11.72 -9.30
C HIS A 113 1.69 -11.60 -8.15
N PRO A 114 1.36 -12.05 -6.93
CA PRO A 114 2.21 -11.82 -5.77
C PRO A 114 3.53 -12.59 -5.86
N GLU A 115 4.65 -11.88 -5.71
CA GLU A 115 5.98 -12.46 -5.54
C GLU A 115 6.49 -12.23 -4.11
N ARG A 116 7.20 -13.21 -3.56
CA ARG A 116 7.86 -13.06 -2.26
C ARG A 116 9.25 -12.45 -2.46
N VAL A 117 9.41 -11.23 -1.98
CA VAL A 117 10.69 -10.52 -1.96
C VAL A 117 11.23 -10.45 -0.52
N THR A 118 12.55 -10.45 -0.37
CA THR A 118 13.22 -10.11 0.90
C THR A 118 13.71 -8.68 0.81
N GLU A 119 13.25 -7.84 1.71
CA GLU A 119 13.66 -6.44 1.82
C GLU A 119 14.12 -6.13 3.25
N TYR A 120 14.81 -5.00 3.38
CA TYR A 120 15.43 -4.52 4.62
C TYR A 120 15.00 -3.08 4.88
N PRO A 121 15.03 -2.60 6.14
CA PRO A 121 14.64 -1.24 6.43
C PRO A 121 15.69 -0.24 5.93
N SER A 122 15.23 0.93 5.46
CA SER A 122 16.05 2.13 5.27
C SER A 122 15.81 3.13 6.41
N TRP A 123 14.73 3.91 6.38
CA TRP A 123 14.45 4.88 7.45
C TRP A 123 14.14 4.22 8.79
N ASP A 124 13.58 3.02 8.76
CA ASP A 124 13.27 2.21 9.95
C ASP A 124 14.50 1.39 10.43
N LEU A 125 15.69 1.62 9.85
CA LEU A 125 16.91 0.90 10.25
C LEU A 125 17.33 1.36 11.64
N PRO A 126 17.47 0.45 12.62
CA PRO A 126 17.88 0.81 13.98
C PRO A 126 19.19 1.60 13.99
N GLU A 127 19.26 2.65 14.81
CA GLU A 127 20.41 3.56 14.88
C GLU A 127 21.74 2.82 15.13
N ASP A 128 21.73 1.78 15.97
CA ASP A 128 22.93 0.98 16.25
C ASP A 128 23.42 0.19 15.02
N LEU A 129 22.52 -0.24 14.14
CA LEU A 129 22.88 -0.86 12.87
C LEU A 129 23.29 0.17 11.82
N THR A 130 22.63 1.31 11.77
CA THR A 130 23.00 2.44 10.90
C THR A 130 24.43 2.89 11.19
N ASP A 131 24.78 3.10 12.46
CA ASP A 131 26.13 3.48 12.89
C ASP A 131 27.15 2.38 12.55
N LYS A 132 26.78 1.12 12.81
CA LYS A 132 27.67 -0.03 12.55
C LYS A 132 27.97 -0.23 11.07
N TRP A 133 27.02 0.03 10.19
CA TRP A 133 27.14 -0.20 8.74
C TRP A 133 27.48 1.04 7.94
N GLN A 134 27.68 2.19 8.58
CA GLN A 134 27.99 3.44 7.91
C GLN A 134 29.21 3.33 6.97
N GLU A 135 30.30 2.68 7.43
CA GLU A 135 31.49 2.45 6.60
C GLU A 135 31.20 1.49 5.44
N ASP A 136 30.31 0.51 5.61
CA ASP A 136 29.91 -0.44 4.57
C ASP A 136 29.11 0.27 3.47
N PHE A 137 28.21 1.17 3.83
CA PHE A 137 27.45 2.00 2.90
C PHE A 137 28.37 2.90 2.08
N HIS A 138 29.32 3.59 2.71
CA HIS A 138 30.31 4.39 1.98
C HIS A 138 31.16 3.52 1.04
N ARG A 139 31.62 2.35 1.48
CA ARG A 139 32.39 1.42 0.62
C ARG A 139 31.57 0.93 -0.58
N LEU A 140 30.27 0.70 -0.41
CA LEU A 140 29.36 0.32 -1.50
C LEU A 140 29.29 1.44 -2.54
N GLU A 141 29.05 2.68 -2.11
CA GLU A 141 28.92 3.84 -3.00
C GLU A 141 30.23 4.17 -3.71
N GLU A 142 31.39 4.04 -3.03
CA GLU A 142 32.70 4.21 -3.66
C GLU A 142 32.98 3.13 -4.73
N ALA A 143 32.63 1.87 -4.44
CA ALA A 143 32.88 0.75 -5.36
C ALA A 143 31.89 0.72 -6.53
N ALA A 144 30.67 1.20 -6.33
CA ALA A 144 29.60 1.23 -7.32
C ALA A 144 28.76 2.51 -7.17
N PRO A 145 29.20 3.64 -7.77
CA PRO A 145 28.58 4.96 -7.57
C PRO A 145 27.12 5.11 -8.02
N LEU A 146 26.58 4.10 -8.71
CA LEU A 146 25.18 4.05 -9.12
C LEU A 146 24.31 3.23 -8.17
N LEU A 147 24.89 2.58 -7.16
CA LEU A 147 24.19 1.78 -6.17
C LEU A 147 24.17 2.52 -4.83
N SER A 148 23.04 2.42 -4.15
CA SER A 148 22.84 2.87 -2.77
C SER A 148 22.09 1.77 -2.02
N TYR A 149 22.38 1.63 -0.72
CA TYR A 149 21.68 0.64 0.10
C TYR A 149 20.17 0.89 0.10
N ALA A 150 19.75 2.11 0.41
CA ALA A 150 18.33 2.48 0.51
C ALA A 150 17.54 2.14 -0.76
N THR A 151 18.03 2.51 -1.94
CA THR A 151 17.28 2.37 -3.21
C THR A 151 17.41 0.97 -3.81
N HIS A 152 18.57 0.33 -3.69
CA HIS A 152 18.87 -0.88 -4.46
C HIS A 152 18.86 -2.16 -3.63
N LEU A 153 18.96 -2.07 -2.30
CA LEU A 153 19.18 -3.23 -1.42
C LEU A 153 18.25 -3.26 -0.21
N ALA A 154 17.61 -2.14 0.14
CA ALA A 154 16.73 -2.03 1.31
C ALA A 154 15.29 -2.30 0.92
N GLU A 155 14.55 -1.27 0.53
CA GLU A 155 13.09 -1.30 0.36
C GLU A 155 12.74 -1.52 -1.12
N ALA A 156 11.95 -2.57 -1.40
CA ALA A 156 11.45 -2.81 -2.74
C ALA A 156 10.37 -1.77 -3.11
N PRO A 157 10.42 -1.15 -4.30
CA PRO A 157 9.34 -0.30 -4.78
C PRO A 157 8.07 -1.11 -5.03
N GLY A 158 6.94 -0.43 -5.17
CA GLY A 158 5.67 -1.04 -5.56
C GLY A 158 4.69 -1.34 -4.43
N THR A 159 3.51 -1.78 -4.83
CA THR A 159 2.41 -2.15 -3.94
C THR A 159 2.77 -3.47 -3.26
N LYS A 160 2.83 -3.49 -1.92
CA LYS A 160 3.32 -4.65 -1.18
C LYS A 160 2.55 -4.90 0.11
N LEU A 161 2.42 -6.19 0.44
CA LEU A 161 1.78 -6.69 1.66
C LEU A 161 2.87 -7.01 2.70
N GLY A 162 2.93 -6.26 3.79
CA GLY A 162 3.99 -6.34 4.79
C GLY A 162 5.27 -5.63 4.34
N GLY A 163 6.40 -6.03 4.90
CA GLY A 163 7.68 -5.40 4.61
C GLY A 163 7.85 -4.02 5.25
N TYR A 164 8.66 -3.16 4.66
CA TYR A 164 9.04 -1.83 5.14
C TYR A 164 8.45 -0.72 4.25
N PRO A 165 7.84 0.33 4.81
CA PRO A 165 7.39 1.48 4.03
C PRO A 165 8.57 2.20 3.37
N SER A 166 8.35 2.72 2.15
CA SER A 166 9.37 3.46 1.39
C SER A 166 9.29 4.96 1.64
N TRP A 167 9.63 5.37 2.86
CA TRP A 167 9.48 6.74 3.33
C TRP A 167 10.24 7.78 2.46
N PHE A 168 9.51 8.78 1.97
CA PHE A 168 10.06 9.98 1.34
C PHE A 168 10.39 11.06 2.39
N THR A 169 9.58 11.14 3.44
CA THR A 169 9.74 12.05 4.56
C THR A 169 9.90 11.28 5.88
N ALA A 170 10.15 11.99 6.99
CA ALA A 170 10.28 11.33 8.28
C ALA A 170 9.00 10.53 8.64
N PRO A 171 9.12 9.31 9.18
CA PRO A 171 7.97 8.48 9.53
C PRO A 171 6.97 9.20 10.45
N GLY A 172 5.68 9.00 10.16
CA GLY A 172 4.59 9.57 10.96
C GLY A 172 4.33 8.83 12.28
N ASP A 173 3.37 9.34 13.05
CA ASP A 173 2.88 8.67 14.26
C ASP A 173 1.98 7.46 13.89
N THR A 174 2.57 6.28 13.92
CA THR A 174 1.93 5.00 13.61
C THR A 174 1.64 4.18 14.86
N ASP A 175 1.61 4.78 16.05
CA ASP A 175 1.32 4.07 17.29
C ASP A 175 -0.17 3.77 17.46
N CYS A 176 -0.46 2.59 17.98
CA CYS A 176 -1.82 2.16 18.26
C CYS A 176 -2.45 3.05 19.34
N LYS A 177 -3.52 3.77 19.00
CA LYS A 177 -4.22 4.65 19.94
C LYS A 177 -4.92 3.92 21.09
N GLN A 178 -5.04 2.59 21.03
CA GLN A 178 -5.63 1.78 22.10
C GLN A 178 -4.60 1.26 23.10
N CYS A 179 -3.44 0.77 22.65
CA CYS A 179 -2.45 0.13 23.51
C CYS A 179 -1.09 0.84 23.57
N GLY A 180 -0.87 1.88 22.76
CA GLY A 180 0.36 2.68 22.72
C GLY A 180 1.58 1.96 22.15
N ARG A 181 1.41 0.81 21.50
CA ARG A 181 2.51 0.09 20.84
C ARG A 181 2.65 0.51 19.37
N PRO A 182 3.87 0.49 18.82
CA PRO A 182 4.08 0.60 17.38
C PRO A 182 3.25 -0.43 16.63
N MET A 183 2.61 0.01 15.55
CA MET A 183 1.80 -0.86 14.70
C MET A 183 2.67 -1.50 13.62
N ASP A 184 2.30 -2.70 13.21
CA ASP A 184 2.98 -3.42 12.14
C ASP A 184 2.56 -2.86 10.78
N HIS A 185 3.50 -2.67 9.87
CA HIS A 185 3.18 -2.35 8.48
C HIS A 185 2.41 -3.53 7.84
N LEU A 186 1.22 -3.21 7.31
CA LEU A 186 0.32 -4.17 6.68
C LEU A 186 0.39 -4.07 5.16
N LEU A 187 0.28 -2.86 4.60
CA LEU A 187 0.14 -2.67 3.16
C LEU A 187 0.72 -1.33 2.74
N THR A 188 1.52 -1.33 1.68
CA THR A 188 1.83 -0.14 0.88
C THR A 188 1.02 -0.20 -0.40
N VAL A 189 0.34 0.90 -0.73
CA VAL A 189 -0.25 1.15 -2.06
C VAL A 189 0.44 2.38 -2.62
N THR A 190 1.00 2.27 -3.81
CA THR A 190 1.81 3.33 -4.42
C THR A 190 1.37 3.61 -5.86
N SER A 191 1.78 4.76 -6.36
CA SER A 191 1.57 5.17 -7.75
C SER A 191 2.39 4.33 -8.73
N HIS A 192 3.56 3.84 -8.30
CA HIS A 192 4.52 3.16 -9.18
C HIS A 192 4.97 1.79 -8.64
N GLU A 193 4.87 0.76 -9.48
CA GLU A 193 5.30 -0.62 -9.19
C GLU A 193 6.81 -0.86 -9.41
N SER A 194 7.50 0.08 -10.05
CA SER A 194 8.97 0.08 -10.16
C SER A 194 9.50 1.50 -10.33
N ASP A 195 10.82 1.68 -10.36
CA ASP A 195 11.43 3.00 -10.57
C ASP A 195 12.60 2.94 -11.58
N GLY A 196 13.13 4.12 -11.95
CA GLY A 196 14.22 4.20 -12.94
C GLY A 196 15.59 3.77 -12.43
N ALA A 197 15.82 3.82 -11.11
CA ALA A 197 17.10 3.55 -10.48
C ALA A 197 17.29 2.05 -10.18
N SER A 198 16.29 1.45 -9.53
CA SER A 198 16.38 0.15 -8.88
C SER A 198 15.71 -1.00 -9.65
N TRP A 199 15.04 -0.74 -10.77
CA TRP A 199 14.26 -1.77 -11.49
C TRP A 199 15.08 -3.01 -11.85
N ARG A 200 16.40 -2.90 -12.05
CA ARG A 200 17.25 -4.08 -12.32
C ARG A 200 17.35 -5.03 -11.12
N THR A 201 17.17 -4.52 -9.90
CA THR A 201 17.13 -5.32 -8.68
C THR A 201 15.73 -5.88 -8.46
N TRP A 202 14.70 -5.02 -8.50
CA TRP A 202 13.39 -5.36 -7.95
C TRP A 202 12.33 -5.77 -8.96
N LEU A 203 12.47 -5.38 -10.23
CA LEU A 203 11.46 -5.75 -11.23
C LEU A 203 11.48 -7.28 -11.42
N PRO A 204 10.33 -7.97 -11.40
CA PRO A 204 10.28 -9.40 -11.65
C PRO A 204 10.96 -9.78 -12.98
N ALA A 205 11.47 -11.00 -13.07
CA ALA A 205 12.19 -11.45 -14.26
C ALA A 205 11.28 -11.59 -15.47
N GLU A 206 10.01 -11.94 -15.23
CA GLU A 206 8.95 -12.08 -16.24
C GLU A 206 8.51 -10.73 -16.83
N ASP A 207 8.71 -9.64 -16.09
CA ASP A 207 8.40 -8.27 -16.50
C ASP A 207 9.53 -7.60 -17.29
N ARG A 208 10.55 -8.39 -17.70
CA ARG A 208 11.70 -7.94 -18.49
C ARG A 208 11.66 -8.54 -19.90
N ASP A 209 12.12 -7.77 -20.89
CA ASP A 209 12.29 -8.23 -22.27
C ASP A 209 13.55 -9.12 -22.44
N GLU A 210 13.78 -9.61 -23.66
CA GLU A 210 14.92 -10.47 -23.99
C GLU A 210 16.29 -9.79 -23.75
N ASP A 211 16.34 -8.45 -23.80
CA ASP A 211 17.52 -7.64 -23.49
C ASP A 211 17.64 -7.33 -21.99
N GLY A 212 16.74 -7.86 -21.17
CA GLY A 212 16.65 -7.63 -19.74
C GLY A 212 16.21 -6.22 -19.37
N ARG A 213 15.50 -5.51 -20.25
CA ARG A 213 14.92 -4.18 -20.02
C ARG A 213 13.50 -4.30 -19.51
N ARG A 214 13.02 -3.29 -18.76
CA ARG A 214 11.62 -3.25 -18.31
C ARG A 214 10.66 -3.30 -19.50
N ALA A 215 9.73 -4.26 -19.47
CA ALA A 215 8.73 -4.49 -20.50
C ALA A 215 7.30 -4.11 -20.06
N VAL A 216 7.14 -3.59 -18.86
CA VAL A 216 5.84 -3.20 -18.26
C VAL A 216 5.79 -1.71 -17.91
N PRO A 217 4.58 -1.10 -17.84
CA PRO A 217 4.39 0.26 -17.34
C PRO A 217 4.86 0.41 -15.89
N LEU A 218 5.17 1.64 -15.48
CA LEU A 218 5.45 1.96 -14.08
C LEU A 218 4.19 1.95 -13.22
N ASP A 219 3.07 2.34 -13.83
CA ASP A 219 1.79 2.72 -13.23
C ASP A 219 0.64 1.84 -13.75
N PRO A 220 0.72 0.50 -13.68
CA PRO A 220 -0.30 -0.38 -14.26
C PRO A 220 -1.69 -0.22 -13.63
N THR A 221 -1.79 0.37 -12.44
CA THR A 221 -3.04 0.68 -11.74
C THR A 221 -3.61 2.05 -12.12
N GLY A 222 -2.85 2.91 -12.81
CA GLY A 222 -3.24 4.29 -13.10
C GLY A 222 -3.35 5.20 -11.88
N LEU A 223 -2.87 4.75 -10.71
CA LEU A 223 -2.85 5.57 -9.50
C LEU A 223 -1.82 6.69 -9.63
N ASP A 224 -2.22 7.89 -9.23
CA ASP A 224 -1.30 9.00 -8.95
C ASP A 224 -1.65 9.59 -7.58
N LEU A 225 -0.86 9.21 -6.59
CA LEU A 225 -0.96 9.66 -5.20
C LEU A 225 -0.04 10.87 -4.97
N GLY A 226 0.03 11.78 -5.93
CA GLY A 226 0.82 13.01 -5.86
C GLY A 226 2.32 12.75 -6.04
N SER A 227 2.87 13.17 -7.18
CA SER A 227 4.31 13.07 -7.49
C SER A 227 4.89 11.65 -7.31
N GLY A 228 4.09 10.60 -7.49
CA GLY A 228 4.52 9.23 -7.27
C GLY A 228 4.50 8.77 -5.80
N GLY A 229 3.67 9.40 -4.97
CA GLY A 229 3.52 9.07 -3.55
C GLY A 229 2.89 7.69 -3.27
N ALA A 230 2.74 7.41 -1.98
CA ALA A 230 2.23 6.16 -1.46
C ALA A 230 1.37 6.36 -0.20
N VAL A 231 0.41 5.46 -0.02
CA VAL A 231 -0.35 5.29 1.22
C VAL A 231 0.13 4.03 1.93
N TYR A 232 0.52 4.19 3.19
CA TYR A 232 0.96 3.11 4.07
C TYR A 232 -0.14 2.80 5.08
N VAL A 233 -0.52 1.54 5.20
CA VAL A 233 -1.50 1.05 6.17
C VAL A 233 -0.78 0.22 7.22
N PHE A 234 -1.05 0.53 8.49
CA PHE A 234 -0.48 -0.16 9.64
C PHE A 234 -1.59 -0.77 10.48
N GLU A 235 -1.35 -1.93 11.08
CA GLU A 235 -2.29 -2.61 11.95
C GLU A 235 -1.67 -2.97 13.29
N CYS A 236 -2.45 -2.92 14.36
CA CYS A 236 -1.97 -3.38 15.67
C CYS A 236 -2.31 -4.85 15.85
N ARG A 237 -1.30 -5.71 15.75
CA ARG A 237 -1.47 -7.17 15.96
C ARG A 237 -1.57 -7.57 17.43
N SER A 238 -1.25 -6.66 18.35
CA SER A 238 -1.41 -6.88 19.79
C SER A 238 -2.85 -6.72 20.28
N CYS A 239 -3.68 -5.95 19.58
CA CYS A 239 -5.06 -5.68 19.97
C CYS A 239 -6.03 -6.66 19.29
N PRO A 240 -7.03 -7.25 20.01
CA PRO A 240 -7.93 -8.26 19.45
C PRO A 240 -8.75 -7.82 18.23
N ASN A 241 -9.12 -6.54 18.18
CA ASN A 241 -9.88 -5.92 17.09
C ASN A 241 -9.01 -5.46 15.92
N ARG A 242 -7.69 -5.64 15.98
CA ARG A 242 -6.70 -5.22 14.96
C ARG A 242 -7.00 -3.81 14.43
N PRO A 243 -6.98 -2.78 15.31
CA PRO A 243 -7.17 -1.41 14.87
C PRO A 243 -6.09 -1.08 13.85
N PHE A 244 -6.41 -0.23 12.89
CA PHE A 244 -5.47 0.22 11.87
C PHE A 244 -5.28 1.73 11.94
N THR A 245 -4.15 2.19 11.43
CA THR A 245 -3.89 3.59 11.10
C THR A 245 -3.28 3.63 9.70
N HIS A 246 -3.13 4.82 9.14
CA HIS A 246 -2.45 4.98 7.87
C HIS A 246 -1.60 6.24 7.89
N TRP A 247 -0.64 6.27 6.97
CA TRP A 247 0.15 7.43 6.64
C TRP A 247 0.16 7.61 5.13
N TYR A 248 0.49 8.81 4.69
CA TYR A 248 0.69 9.14 3.29
C TYR A 248 1.96 9.94 3.17
N ASP A 249 2.68 9.67 2.09
CA ASP A 249 3.96 10.29 1.84
C ASP A 249 4.17 10.45 0.34
N SER A 250 4.75 11.58 -0.06
CA SER A 250 5.03 11.93 -1.45
C SER A 250 6.26 12.82 -1.52
N SER A 251 7.01 12.75 -2.63
CA SER A 251 8.20 13.58 -2.89
C SER A 251 7.90 15.06 -3.13
#